data_AF-A0A1F2Y733-F1
#
_entry.id   AF-A0A1F2Y733-F1
#
_cell.length_a   1.000
_cell.length_b   1.000
_cell.length_c   1.000
_cell.angle_alpha   90.00
_cell.angle_beta   90.00
_cell.angle_gamma   90.00
#
_symmetry.space_group_name_H-M   'P 1'
#
loop_
_entity.id
_entity.type
_entity.pdbx_description
1 polymer ?
#
loop_
_entity_poly.entity_id
_entity_poly.type
_entity_poly.pdbx_seq_one_letter_code
_entity_poly.pdbx_strand_id
1 'polypeptide(L)' 'MATDDGFVISLPYGPHADWLKNTLASGSATIVNEGHTYRVDQPEIIPMEAAAAHSPPKDQRQHRLFAVDQCLRVRRGQSD' A
#
# COMPACT_ATOMS: atom_id res chain seq x y z
N MET A 1 -5.87 0.53 -0.78
CA MET A 1 -6.40 1.40 -1.85
C MET A 1 -5.48 1.34 -3.06
N ALA A 2 -6.05 1.28 -4.26
CA ALA A 2 -5.27 1.35 -5.50
C ALA A 2 -4.88 2.80 -5.81
N THR A 3 -3.67 3.00 -6.32
CA THR A 3 -3.17 4.29 -6.84
C THR A 3 -2.91 4.16 -8.35
N ASP A 4 -2.62 5.28 -9.02
CA ASP A 4 -2.29 5.29 -10.45
C ASP A 4 -1.12 4.37 -10.80
N ASP A 5 -0.14 4.26 -9.90
CA ASP A 5 1.10 3.50 -10.08
C ASP A 5 1.18 2.19 -9.27
N GLY A 6 0.20 1.88 -8.43
CA GLY A 6 0.37 0.82 -7.44
C GLY A 6 -0.75 0.67 -6.42
N PHE A 7 -0.35 0.41 -5.18
CA PHE A 7 -1.25 0.28 -4.05
C PHE A 7 -0.66 0.94 -2.79
N VAL A 8 -1.56 1.50 -1.99
CA VAL A 8 -1.30 1.90 -0.60
C VAL A 8 -2.11 0.99 0.31
N ILE A 9 -1.45 0.38 1.28
CA ILE A 9 -2.04 -0.53 2.27
C ILE A 9 -1.85 0.08 3.66
N SER A 10 -2.95 0.44 4.32
CA SER A 10 -2.93 0.96 5.68
C SER A 10 -2.38 -0.08 6.66
N LEU A 11 -1.56 0.35 7.63
CA LEU A 11 -1.01 -0.51 8.68
C LEU A 11 -1.66 -0.19 10.04
N PRO A 12 -2.91 -0.61 10.30
CA PRO A 12 -3.61 -0.28 11.56
C PRO A 12 -2.94 -0.86 12.81
N TYR A 13 -2.12 -1.89 12.64
CA TYR A 13 -1.33 -2.50 13.72
C TYR A 13 0.17 -2.13 13.65
N GLY A 14 0.51 -1.11 12.86
CA GLY A 14 1.89 -0.68 12.64
C GLY A 14 2.73 -1.67 11.83
N PRO A 15 4.05 -1.46 11.76
CA PRO A 15 4.92 -2.15 10.80
C PRO A 15 5.39 -3.54 11.28
N HIS A 16 4.75 -4.09 12.31
CA HIS A 16 5.25 -5.28 13.01
C HIS A 16 4.67 -6.58 12.46
N ALA A 17 3.68 -6.50 11.57
CA ALA A 17 3.05 -7.65 10.95
C ALA A 17 4.08 -8.46 10.14
N ASP A 18 4.07 -9.78 10.31
CA ASP A 18 5.09 -10.62 9.68
C ASP A 18 4.98 -10.66 8.16
N TRP A 19 3.75 -10.55 7.62
CA TRP A 19 3.56 -10.41 6.18
C TRP A 19 4.30 -9.19 5.62
N LEU A 20 4.30 -8.08 6.36
CA LEU A 20 4.96 -6.84 5.94
C LEU A 20 6.48 -7.02 5.96
N LYS A 21 7.03 -7.64 7.02
CA LYS A 21 8.46 -7.97 7.08
C LYS A 21 8.88 -8.86 5.92
N ASN A 22 8.08 -9.89 5.61
CA ASN A 22 8.35 -10.80 4.49
C ASN A 22 8.28 -10.07 3.14
N THR A 23 7.30 -9.19 2.94
CA THR A 23 7.19 -8.37 1.72
C THR A 23 8.38 -7.43 1.57
N LEU A 24 8.78 -6.74 2.64
CA LEU A 24 9.95 -5.87 2.64
C LEU A 24 11.24 -6.64 2.36
N ALA A 25 11.41 -7.81 2.99
CA ALA A 25 12.57 -8.67 2.78
C ALA A 25 12.62 -9.23 1.35
N SER A 26 11.48 -9.56 0.76
CA SER A 26 11.39 -10.06 -0.62
C SER A 26 11.52 -8.94 -1.66
N GLY A 27 11.25 -7.69 -1.30
CA GLY A 27 11.18 -6.57 -2.24
C GLY A 27 10.01 -6.63 -3.24
N SER A 28 9.13 -7.63 -3.15
CA SER A 28 7.98 -7.81 -4.03
C SER A 28 6.85 -8.60 -3.37
N ALA A 29 5.65 -8.53 -3.94
CA ALA A 29 4.50 -9.31 -3.52
C ALA A 29 3.51 -9.55 -4.67
N THR A 30 2.50 -10.36 -4.40
CA THR A 30 1.29 -10.47 -5.23
C THR A 30 0.11 -9.91 -4.45
N ILE A 31 -0.65 -8.99 -5.05
CA ILE A 31 -1.88 -8.45 -4.49
C ILE A 31 -3.06 -8.97 -5.30
N VAL A 32 -4.09 -9.48 -4.63
CA VAL A 32 -5.39 -9.77 -5.25
C VAL A 32 -6.35 -8.67 -4.81
N ASN A 33 -6.85 -7.87 -5.76
CA ASN A 33 -7.81 -6.81 -5.51
C ASN A 33 -8.93 -6.87 -6.55
N GLU A 34 -10.19 -6.89 -6.10
CA GLU A 34 -11.38 -6.96 -6.97
C GLU A 34 -11.33 -8.11 -8.00
N GLY A 35 -10.79 -9.27 -7.61
CA GLY A 35 -10.66 -10.45 -8.48
C GLY A 35 -9.48 -10.39 -9.46
N HIS A 36 -8.71 -9.31 -9.48
CA HIS A 36 -7.51 -9.16 -10.31
C HIS A 36 -6.24 -9.38 -9.49
N THR A 37 -5.27 -10.06 -10.10
CA THR A 37 -3.97 -10.37 -9.51
C THR A 37 -2.90 -9.43 -10.06
N TYR A 38 -2.20 -8.73 -9.18
CA TYR A 38 -1.17 -7.75 -9.51
C TYR A 38 0.17 -8.19 -8.92
N ARG A 39 1.21 -8.24 -9.76
CA ARG A 39 2.59 -8.29 -9.27
C ARG A 39 3.00 -6.88 -8.87
N VAL A 40 3.56 -6.75 -7.67
CA VAL A 40 3.99 -5.48 -7.12
C VAL A 40 5.41 -5.58 -6.58
N ASP A 41 6.12 -4.46 -6.64
CA ASP A 41 7.50 -4.32 -6.20
C ASP A 41 7.72 -3.00 -5.44
N GLN A 42 8.98 -2.75 -5.07
CA GLN A 42 9.43 -1.54 -4.37
C GLN A 42 8.61 -1.23 -3.11
N PRO A 43 8.48 -2.19 -2.17
CA PRO A 43 7.74 -1.97 -0.94
C PRO A 43 8.42 -0.92 -0.06
N GLU A 44 7.66 0.08 0.36
CA GLU A 44 8.13 1.21 1.15
C GLU A 44 7.11 1.57 2.23
N ILE A 45 7.54 1.65 3.50
CA ILE A 45 6.68 2.19 4.56
C ILE A 45 6.73 3.71 4.49
N ILE A 46 5.58 4.34 4.28
CA ILE A 46 5.44 5.80 4.19
C ILE A 46 4.45 6.32 5.25
N PRO A 47 4.57 7.59 5.66
CA PRO A 47 3.53 8.26 6.45
C PRO A 47 2.19 8.27 5.71
N MET A 48 1.08 8.10 6.43
CA MET A 48 -0.28 8.13 5.85
C MET A 48 -0.59 9.46 5.12
N GLU A 49 -0.02 10.56 5.58
CA GLU A 49 -0.11 11.87 4.93
C GLU A 49 0.49 11.88 3.52
N ALA A 50 1.59 11.14 3.29
CA ALA A 50 2.20 11.01 1.97
C ALA A 50 1.35 10.13 1.04
N ALA A 51 0.61 9.16 1.59
CA ALA A 51 -0.33 8.35 0.83
C ALA A 51 -1.54 9.14 0.32
N ALA A 52 -2.03 10.12 1.08
CA ALA A 52 -3.18 10.95 0.70
C ALA A 52 -2.94 11.74 -0.61
N ALA A 53 -1.67 12.06 -0.93
CA ALA A 53 -1.29 12.72 -2.17
C ALA A 53 -1.45 11.83 -3.42
N HIS A 54 -1.51 10.50 -3.25
CA HIS A 54 -1.61 9.52 -4.34
C HIS A 54 -3.04 8.97 -4.50
N SER A 55 -4.00 9.58 -3.80
CA SER A 55 -5.40 9.16 -3.76
C SER A 55 -6.27 10.12 -4.58
N PRO A 56 -7.29 9.65 -5.30
CA PRO A 56 -8.30 10.53 -5.89
C PRO A 56 -8.94 11.41 -4.79
N PRO A 57 -9.30 12.68 -5.08
CA PRO A 57 -9.83 13.62 -4.08
C PRO A 57 -11.05 13.09 -3.30
N LYS A 58 -11.80 12.16 -3.90
CA LYS A 58 -13.00 11.54 -3.32
C LYS A 58 -12.69 10.62 -2.13
N ASP A 59 -11.49 10.04 -2.06
CA ASP A 59 -11.13 9.02 -1.06
C ASP A 59 -10.27 9.57 0.09
N GLN A 60 -9.76 10.80 -0.02
CA GLN A 60 -8.96 11.48 1.02
C GLN A 60 -9.67 11.58 2.38
N ARG A 61 -11.01 11.57 2.39
CA ARG A 61 -11.82 11.66 3.62
C ARG A 61 -11.86 10.38 4.46
N GLN A 62 -11.58 9.20 3.89
CA GLN A 62 -11.62 7.94 4.65
C GLN A 62 -10.40 7.75 5.58
N HIS A 63 -9.31 8.48 5.35
CA HIS A 63 -8.04 8.25 6.06
C HIS A 63 -8.09 8.70 7.54
N ARG A 64 -8.99 9.63 7.90
CA ARG A 64 -9.15 10.11 9.29
C ARG A 64 -9.84 9.13 10.22
N LEU A 65 -10.48 8.08 9.71
CA LEU A 65 -11.30 7.18 10.52
C LEU A 65 -10.52 6.11 11.28
N PHE A 66 -9.24 5.88 10.97
CA PHE A 66 -8.49 4.74 11.52
C PHE A 66 -7.21 5.09 12.30
N ALA A 67 -6.89 6.37 12.55
CA ALA A 67 -5.69 6.79 13.29
C ALA A 67 -4.41 6.03 12.86
N VAL A 68 -4.29 5.77 11.56
CA VAL A 68 -3.17 5.03 11.00
C VAL A 68 -2.11 6.02 10.58
N ASP A 69 -0.97 6.01 11.25
CA ASP A 69 0.13 6.93 10.94
C ASP A 69 1.00 6.42 9.78
N GLN A 70 0.97 5.12 9.48
CA GLN A 70 1.87 4.47 8.51
C GLN A 70 1.12 3.59 7.52
N CYS A 71 1.60 3.58 6.28
CA CYS A 71 1.13 2.72 5.21
C CYS A 71 2.29 2.04 4.52
N LEU A 72 2.03 0.88 3.94
CA LEU A 72 2.89 0.30 2.92
C LEU A 72 2.48 0.85 1.55
N ARG A 73 3.42 1.46 0.82
CA ARG A 73 3.30 1.71 -0.61
C ARG A 73 4.01 0.60 -1.38
N VAL A 74 3.41 0.16 -2.47
CA VAL A 74 4.01 -0.74 -3.47
C VAL A 74 3.67 -0.24 -4.86
N ARG A 75 4.52 -0.51 -5.84
CA ARG A 75 4.29 -0.16 -7.25
C ARG A 75 3.88 -1.40 -8.03
N ARG A 76 3.05 -1.23 -9.07
CA ARG A 76 2.76 -2.31 -10.02
C ARG A 76 4.05 -2.60 -10.80
N GLY A 77 4.52 -3.84 -10.70
CA GLY A 77 5.63 -4.31 -11.52
C GLY A 77 5.19 -4.41 -12.97
N GLN A 78 6.08 -4.09 -13.90
CA GLN A 78 5.82 -4.36 -15.32
C GLN A 78 5.60 -5.87 -15.47
N SER A 79 4.46 -6.24 -16.07
CA SER A 79 4.28 -7.59 -16.58
C SER A 79 5.06 -7.62 -17.89
N ASP A 80 6.12 -8.43 -17.95
CA ASP A 80 6.70 -8.85 -19.23
C ASP A 80 5.64 -9.54 -20.11
#